data_AF-A0A1R3KML6-F1
#
_entry.id   AF-A0A1R3KML6-F1
#
_cell.length_a   1.000
_cell.length_b   1.000
_cell.length_c   1.000
_cell.angle_alpha   90.00
_cell.angle_beta   90.00
_cell.angle_gamma   90.00
#
_symmetry.space_group_name_H-M   'P 1'
#
loop_
_entity.id
_entity.type
_entity.pdbx_description
1 polymer ?
#
loop_
_entity_poly.entity_id
_entity_poly.type
_entity_poly.pdbx_seq_one_letter_code
_entity_poly.pdbx_strand_id
1 'polypeptide(L)'
;MPSTIEYSASKVADCNYENNTSWGREVGLAYETVTEDTLTGLRTHKLGWKSTFLRLNPPAFMGYAAQDVCYMLLSAYCIITNTSFLPKVEEPIVYVPIFIFVMNKLEFLALYLLLGKSLRAWWNGHRAERITTTSSMLLAFLTMLLKNLGLSETVFDITQKTQFTFDDDHKVGRFVFDKSPIFVPGTSLLLVHLTALAMWVFGLQPAAATGGVGSGLGEILCSMWVVLNFWPFIKGLFGKGKYGIPWSTIWKSAVLVLLFVQLSKWTPMD
;
A
#
# COMPACT_ATOMS: atom_id res chain seq x y z
N MET A 1 12.89 -28.00 -30.96
CA MET A 1 13.94 -27.99 -29.92
C MET A 1 14.04 -26.57 -29.39
N PRO A 2 14.22 -26.35 -28.08
CA PRO A 2 14.51 -25.00 -27.58
C PRO A 2 15.70 -24.44 -28.36
N SER A 3 15.67 -23.14 -28.65
CA SER A 3 16.82 -22.50 -29.29
C SER A 3 18.07 -22.70 -28.44
N THR A 4 19.26 -22.71 -29.03
CA THR A 4 20.54 -22.89 -28.30
C THR A 4 20.68 -21.91 -27.12
N ILE A 5 20.05 -20.72 -27.24
CA ILE A 5 19.98 -19.69 -26.20
C ILE A 5 19.07 -20.12 -25.04
N GLU A 6 17.87 -20.64 -25.31
CA GLU A 6 16.94 -21.11 -24.27
C GLU A 6 17.53 -22.28 -23.47
N TYR A 7 18.20 -23.21 -24.15
CA TYR A 7 18.88 -24.32 -23.49
C TYR A 7 20.00 -23.81 -22.56
N SER A 8 20.79 -22.85 -23.04
CA SER A 8 21.90 -22.26 -22.25
C SER A 8 21.38 -21.41 -21.08
N ALA A 9 20.31 -20.63 -21.29
CA ALA A 9 19.65 -19.85 -20.25
C ALA A 9 19.09 -20.75 -19.14
N SER A 10 18.48 -21.88 -19.50
CA SER A 10 18.01 -22.88 -18.53
C SER A 10 19.14 -23.49 -17.73
N LYS A 11 20.35 -23.62 -18.30
CA LYS A 11 21.51 -24.16 -17.59
C LYS A 11 22.12 -23.18 -16.59
N VAL A 12 22.14 -21.88 -16.90
CA VAL A 12 22.66 -20.85 -15.99
C VAL A 12 21.66 -20.47 -14.88
N ALA A 13 20.37 -20.75 -15.08
CA ALA A 13 19.34 -20.56 -14.07
C ALA A 13 19.11 -21.81 -13.16
N ASP A 14 19.92 -22.86 -13.32
CA ASP A 14 19.82 -24.09 -12.51
C ASP A 14 20.19 -23.79 -11.05
N CYS A 15 19.50 -24.44 -10.09
CA CYS A 15 19.73 -24.21 -8.66
C CYS A 15 21.14 -24.62 -8.20
N ASN A 16 21.84 -25.45 -8.97
CA ASN A 16 23.22 -25.86 -8.67
C ASN A 16 24.26 -24.99 -9.37
N TYR A 17 23.86 -24.02 -10.21
CA TYR A 17 24.79 -23.23 -11.01
C TYR A 17 25.82 -22.49 -10.15
N GLU A 18 25.39 -21.99 -8.99
CA GLU A 18 26.23 -21.22 -8.08
C GLU A 18 27.10 -22.10 -7.17
N ASN A 19 26.86 -23.42 -7.12
CA ASN A 19 27.62 -24.33 -6.27
C ASN A 19 29.10 -24.34 -6.66
N ASN A 20 29.98 -24.20 -5.67
CA ASN A 20 31.44 -24.11 -5.84
C ASN A 20 31.90 -22.94 -6.73
N THR A 21 31.07 -21.92 -6.95
CA THR A 21 31.46 -20.69 -7.65
C THR A 21 31.77 -19.54 -6.67
N SER A 22 32.27 -18.43 -7.19
CA SER A 22 32.48 -17.19 -6.41
C SER A 22 31.26 -16.25 -6.39
N TRP A 23 30.12 -16.65 -6.98
CA TRP A 23 28.87 -15.88 -6.91
C TRP A 23 28.45 -15.68 -5.44
N GLY A 24 27.99 -14.48 -5.10
CA GLY A 24 27.64 -14.12 -3.72
C GLY A 24 28.83 -13.72 -2.83
N ARG A 25 29.98 -14.37 -3.04
CA ARG A 25 31.19 -14.17 -2.22
C ARG A 25 32.08 -13.06 -2.76
N GLU A 26 32.34 -13.08 -4.06
CA GLU A 26 33.22 -12.11 -4.73
C GLU A 26 32.54 -11.42 -5.92
N VAL A 27 31.60 -12.12 -6.58
CA VAL A 27 30.93 -11.68 -7.80
C VAL A 27 29.42 -11.60 -7.56
N GLY A 28 28.78 -10.56 -8.12
CA GLY A 28 27.35 -10.31 -7.94
C GLY A 28 27.03 -9.60 -6.64
N LEU A 29 25.77 -9.71 -6.20
CA LEU A 29 25.34 -9.17 -4.91
C LEU A 29 25.94 -9.99 -3.77
N ALA A 30 26.29 -9.32 -2.67
CA ALA A 30 26.97 -9.93 -1.53
C ALA A 30 26.01 -10.75 -0.65
N TYR A 31 26.21 -12.07 -0.63
CA TYR A 31 25.41 -12.96 0.21
C TYR A 31 25.84 -12.92 1.68
N GLU A 32 25.05 -13.60 2.52
CA GLU A 32 25.30 -13.79 3.96
C GLU A 32 25.27 -12.49 4.77
N THR A 33 24.70 -11.43 4.21
CA THR A 33 24.45 -10.16 4.91
C THR A 33 23.05 -9.64 4.63
N VAL A 34 22.43 -9.04 5.65
CA VAL A 34 21.15 -8.33 5.53
C VAL A 34 21.30 -6.95 4.89
N THR A 35 22.54 -6.47 4.74
CA THR A 35 22.90 -5.22 4.06
C THR A 35 23.65 -5.50 2.76
N GLU A 36 23.22 -6.54 2.05
CA GLU A 36 23.75 -6.98 0.75
C GLU A 36 24.04 -5.81 -0.19
N ASP A 37 23.08 -4.91 -0.41
CA ASP A 37 23.25 -3.74 -1.28
C ASP A 37 24.40 -2.82 -0.83
N THR A 38 24.52 -2.62 0.49
CA THR A 38 25.54 -1.73 1.07
C THR A 38 26.92 -2.38 1.02
N LEU A 39 27.03 -3.66 1.38
CA LEU A 39 28.29 -4.40 1.34
C LEU A 39 28.77 -4.58 -0.10
N THR A 40 27.85 -4.85 -1.03
CA THR A 40 28.15 -4.93 -2.47
C THR A 40 28.66 -3.59 -2.97
N GLY A 41 27.99 -2.47 -2.65
CA GLY A 41 28.45 -1.13 -2.99
C GLY A 41 29.86 -0.85 -2.46
N LEU A 42 30.14 -1.20 -1.20
CA LEU A 42 31.45 -1.02 -0.59
C LEU A 42 32.54 -1.87 -1.26
N ARG A 43 32.25 -3.16 -1.56
CA ARG A 43 33.18 -4.04 -2.28
C ARG A 43 33.52 -3.47 -3.65
N THR A 44 32.50 -3.04 -4.41
CA THR A 44 32.66 -2.40 -5.72
C THR A 44 33.52 -1.15 -5.63
N HIS A 45 33.32 -0.30 -4.62
CA HIS A 45 34.14 0.89 -4.41
C HIS A 45 35.59 0.56 -4.00
N LYS A 46 35.81 -0.49 -3.20
CA LYS A 46 37.17 -0.99 -2.86
C LYS A 46 37.93 -1.48 -4.08
N LEU A 47 37.23 -1.99 -5.09
CA LEU A 47 37.82 -2.39 -6.39
C LEU A 47 38.13 -1.19 -7.31
N GLY A 48 37.90 0.05 -6.85
CA GLY A 48 38.26 1.28 -7.57
C GLY A 48 37.13 1.88 -8.41
N TRP A 49 35.93 1.29 -8.40
CA TRP A 49 34.75 1.89 -9.03
C TRP A 49 34.30 3.15 -8.30
N LYS A 50 33.74 4.11 -9.05
CA LYS A 50 33.23 5.38 -8.52
C LYS A 50 31.74 5.51 -8.83
N SER A 51 30.92 5.71 -7.80
CA SER A 51 29.50 6.04 -7.95
C SER A 51 29.30 7.52 -8.28
N THR A 52 28.27 7.86 -9.04
CA THR A 52 27.77 9.23 -9.17
C THR A 52 26.38 9.34 -8.58
N PHE A 53 26.11 10.44 -7.88
CA PHE A 53 24.78 10.76 -7.37
C PHE A 53 24.15 11.83 -8.27
N LEU A 54 23.10 11.45 -9.00
CA LEU A 54 22.37 12.37 -9.86
C LEU A 54 21.04 12.75 -9.20
N ARG A 55 20.94 14.01 -8.78
CA ARG A 55 19.67 14.58 -8.32
C ARG A 55 18.99 15.28 -9.49
N LEU A 56 17.98 14.63 -10.06
CA LEU A 56 17.15 15.21 -11.10
C LEU A 56 16.08 16.11 -10.49
N ASN A 57 15.79 17.23 -11.16
CA ASN A 57 14.62 18.06 -10.89
C ASN A 57 13.78 18.15 -12.17
N PRO A 58 12.62 17.46 -12.23
CA PRO A 58 11.95 16.73 -11.15
C PRO A 58 12.61 15.37 -10.79
N PRO A 59 12.31 14.78 -9.62
CA PRO A 59 12.84 13.47 -9.23
C PRO A 59 12.39 12.38 -10.21
N ALA A 60 13.31 11.58 -10.76
CA ALA A 60 12.96 10.47 -11.66
C ALA A 60 12.34 9.26 -10.95
N PHE A 61 12.55 9.14 -9.63
CA PHE A 61 11.98 8.09 -8.79
C PHE A 61 11.34 8.72 -7.56
N MET A 62 10.01 8.84 -7.55
CA MET A 62 9.23 9.37 -6.44
C MET A 62 8.45 8.24 -5.77
N GLY A 63 8.50 8.15 -4.44
CA GLY A 63 7.83 7.09 -3.70
C GLY A 63 6.30 7.19 -3.83
N TYR A 64 5.69 6.21 -4.47
CA TYR A 64 4.26 6.17 -4.80
C TYR A 64 3.32 6.10 -3.56
N ALA A 65 3.84 5.65 -2.41
CA ALA A 65 3.01 5.30 -1.26
C ALA A 65 2.33 6.48 -0.54
N ALA A 66 3.04 7.60 -0.35
CA ALA A 66 2.48 8.76 0.36
C ALA A 66 1.36 9.42 -0.45
N GLN A 67 1.56 9.56 -1.76
CA GLN A 67 0.58 10.11 -2.68
C GLN A 67 -0.71 9.28 -2.68
N ASP A 68 -0.59 7.96 -2.74
CA ASP A 68 -1.73 7.05 -2.73
C ASP A 68 -2.56 7.16 -1.45
N VAL A 69 -1.90 7.21 -0.28
CA VAL A 69 -2.59 7.37 1.01
C VAL A 69 -3.35 8.69 1.07
N CYS A 70 -2.75 9.78 0.57
CA CYS A 70 -3.41 11.08 0.48
C CYS A 70 -4.68 11.03 -0.38
N TYR A 71 -4.64 10.40 -1.56
CA TYR A 71 -5.83 10.29 -2.42
C TYR A 71 -6.91 9.39 -1.82
N MET A 72 -6.54 8.31 -1.12
CA MET A 72 -7.52 7.49 -0.39
C MET A 72 -8.23 8.32 0.68
N LEU A 73 -7.47 9.05 1.50
CA LEU A 73 -8.00 9.92 2.55
C LEU A 73 -8.82 11.10 2.01
N LEU A 74 -8.50 11.62 0.83
CA LEU A 74 -9.19 12.78 0.23
C LEU A 74 -10.69 12.53 0.07
N SER A 75 -11.09 11.35 -0.41
CA SER A 75 -12.52 11.03 -0.56
C SER A 75 -13.26 10.99 0.77
N ALA A 76 -12.65 10.44 1.82
CA ALA A 76 -13.24 10.44 3.16
C ALA A 76 -13.27 11.85 3.78
N TYR A 77 -12.22 12.64 3.57
CA TYR A 77 -12.17 14.05 3.96
C TYR A 77 -13.33 14.83 3.35
N CYS A 78 -13.51 14.76 2.03
CA CYS A 78 -14.57 15.45 1.30
C CYS A 78 -15.96 15.08 1.83
N ILE A 79 -16.20 13.80 2.14
CA ILE A 79 -17.45 13.39 2.80
C ILE A 79 -17.56 14.03 4.19
N ILE A 80 -16.53 13.97 5.04
CA ILE A 80 -16.60 14.50 6.40
C ILE A 80 -16.84 16.02 6.41
N THR A 81 -16.22 16.77 5.50
CA THR A 81 -16.33 18.24 5.41
C THR A 81 -17.45 18.72 4.51
N ASN A 82 -18.22 17.80 3.90
CA ASN A 82 -19.25 18.10 2.91
C ASN A 82 -18.73 18.93 1.72
N THR A 83 -17.53 18.62 1.24
CA THR A 83 -16.92 19.22 0.05
C THR A 83 -16.83 18.21 -1.08
N SER A 84 -16.53 18.66 -2.29
CA SER A 84 -16.37 17.80 -3.47
C SER A 84 -15.00 18.03 -4.07
N PHE A 85 -14.35 16.95 -4.52
CA PHE A 85 -13.15 17.05 -5.35
C PHE A 85 -13.40 16.53 -6.77
N LEU A 86 -14.42 15.69 -6.96
CA LEU A 86 -14.80 15.21 -8.28
C LEU A 86 -15.74 16.21 -8.96
N PRO A 87 -15.69 16.32 -10.30
CA PRO A 87 -16.72 17.01 -11.05
C PRO A 87 -18.10 16.42 -10.73
N LYS A 88 -19.13 17.26 -10.79
CA LYS A 88 -20.49 16.80 -10.55
C LYS A 88 -20.95 15.89 -11.68
N VAL A 89 -21.85 14.95 -11.36
CA VAL A 89 -22.36 13.96 -12.33
C VAL A 89 -23.07 14.63 -13.52
N GLU A 90 -23.56 15.85 -13.32
CA GLU A 90 -24.20 16.67 -14.36
C GLU A 90 -23.19 17.27 -15.35
N GLU A 91 -21.91 17.36 -14.98
CA GLU A 91 -20.86 17.93 -15.81
C GLU A 91 -20.24 16.85 -16.71
N PRO A 92 -20.16 17.05 -18.05
CA PRO A 92 -19.55 16.08 -18.97
C PRO A 92 -18.11 15.71 -18.63
N ILE A 93 -17.38 16.58 -17.91
CA ILE A 93 -15.99 16.31 -17.52
C ILE A 93 -15.87 15.15 -16.52
N VAL A 94 -16.96 14.75 -15.84
CA VAL A 94 -16.99 13.59 -14.93
C VAL A 94 -16.62 12.28 -15.63
N TYR A 95 -16.82 12.19 -16.96
CA TYR A 95 -16.47 10.99 -17.72
C TYR A 95 -14.96 10.75 -17.82
N VAL A 96 -14.13 11.79 -17.68
CA VAL A 96 -12.66 11.67 -17.75
C VAL A 96 -12.10 10.83 -16.59
N PRO A 97 -12.33 11.16 -15.30
CA PRO A 97 -11.85 10.32 -14.21
C PRO A 97 -12.48 8.93 -14.20
N ILE A 98 -13.75 8.78 -14.62
CA ILE A 98 -14.41 7.48 -14.76
C ILE A 98 -13.68 6.63 -15.80
N PHE A 99 -13.41 7.19 -16.98
CA PHE A 99 -12.70 6.50 -18.06
C PHE A 99 -11.31 6.06 -17.63
N ILE A 100 -10.53 6.96 -17.01
CA ILE A 100 -9.18 6.64 -16.50
C ILE A 100 -9.24 5.51 -15.47
N PHE A 101 -10.19 5.56 -14.52
CA PHE A 101 -10.37 4.52 -13.52
C PHE A 101 -10.68 3.16 -14.16
N VAL A 102 -11.66 3.12 -15.07
CA VAL A 102 -12.10 1.88 -15.74
C VAL A 102 -10.98 1.32 -16.60
N MET A 103 -10.35 2.13 -17.45
CA MET A 103 -9.29 1.67 -18.35
C MET A 103 -8.09 1.09 -17.59
N ASN A 104 -7.63 1.78 -16.53
CA ASN A 104 -6.56 1.26 -15.70
C ASN A 104 -6.92 -0.11 -15.08
N LYS A 105 -8.17 -0.30 -14.63
CA LYS A 105 -8.61 -1.58 -14.07
C LYS A 105 -8.70 -2.67 -15.13
N LEU A 106 -9.18 -2.35 -16.33
CA LEU A 106 -9.26 -3.28 -17.45
C LEU A 106 -7.88 -3.70 -17.96
N GLU A 107 -6.92 -2.79 -18.02
CA GLU A 107 -5.55 -3.09 -18.44
C GLU A 107 -4.87 -4.09 -17.47
N PHE A 108 -4.92 -3.81 -16.17
CA PHE A 108 -4.41 -4.75 -15.16
C PHE A 108 -5.15 -6.08 -15.17
N LEU A 109 -6.46 -6.06 -15.41
CA LEU A 109 -7.24 -7.30 -15.52
C LEU A 109 -6.82 -8.11 -16.75
N ALA A 110 -6.69 -7.47 -17.91
CA ALA A 110 -6.26 -8.11 -19.15
C ALA A 110 -4.88 -8.75 -18.99
N LEU A 111 -3.93 -8.04 -18.34
CA LEU A 111 -2.61 -8.58 -18.04
C LEU A 111 -2.69 -9.87 -17.18
N TYR A 112 -3.51 -9.88 -16.13
CA TYR A 112 -3.70 -11.07 -15.30
C TYR A 112 -4.28 -12.25 -16.09
N LEU A 113 -5.29 -12.00 -16.93
CA LEU A 113 -5.91 -13.03 -17.75
C LEU A 113 -4.93 -13.58 -18.81
N LEU A 114 -4.14 -12.71 -19.46
CA LEU A 114 -3.09 -13.12 -20.41
C LEU A 114 -2.01 -13.99 -19.76
N LEU A 115 -1.70 -13.76 -18.48
CA LEU A 115 -0.80 -14.59 -17.68
C LEU A 115 -1.45 -15.89 -17.15
N GLY A 116 -2.66 -16.23 -17.61
CA GLY A 116 -3.40 -17.42 -17.18
C GLY A 116 -3.89 -17.38 -15.73
N LYS A 117 -3.95 -16.20 -15.10
CA LYS A 117 -4.44 -16.03 -13.72
C LYS A 117 -5.96 -15.85 -13.71
N SER A 118 -6.60 -16.25 -12.61
CA SER A 118 -8.05 -16.11 -12.45
C SER A 118 -8.47 -14.68 -12.06
N LEU A 119 -9.73 -14.34 -12.30
CA LEU A 119 -10.35 -13.09 -11.80
C LEU A 119 -10.21 -12.94 -10.28
N ARG A 120 -10.29 -14.05 -9.54
CA ARG A 120 -10.06 -14.06 -8.10
C ARG A 120 -8.62 -13.68 -7.75
N ALA A 121 -7.64 -14.17 -8.52
CA ALA A 121 -6.24 -13.82 -8.33
C ALA A 121 -5.99 -12.32 -8.61
N TRP A 122 -6.60 -11.77 -9.66
CA TRP A 122 -6.58 -10.32 -9.94
C TRP A 122 -7.14 -9.51 -8.77
N TRP A 123 -8.34 -9.87 -8.29
CA TRP A 123 -8.98 -9.15 -7.17
C TRP A 123 -8.19 -9.27 -5.87
N ASN A 124 -7.61 -10.45 -5.60
CA ASN A 124 -6.73 -10.64 -4.45
C ASN A 124 -5.44 -9.82 -4.58
N GLY A 125 -4.85 -9.77 -5.78
CA GLY A 125 -3.65 -8.99 -6.07
C GLY A 125 -3.89 -7.50 -5.87
N HIS A 126 -5.00 -6.96 -6.39
CA HIS A 126 -5.36 -5.55 -6.19
C HIS A 126 -5.50 -5.20 -4.70
N ARG A 127 -6.18 -6.03 -3.91
CA ARG A 127 -6.32 -5.81 -2.46
C ARG A 127 -4.98 -5.89 -1.74
N ALA A 128 -4.15 -6.87 -2.08
CA ALA A 128 -2.82 -7.04 -1.49
C ALA A 128 -1.93 -5.83 -1.77
N GLU A 129 -1.96 -5.31 -2.99
CA GLU A 129 -1.26 -4.09 -3.39
C GLU A 129 -1.70 -2.91 -2.52
N ARG A 130 -3.01 -2.64 -2.42
CA ARG A 130 -3.55 -1.52 -1.63
C ARG A 130 -3.18 -1.64 -0.13
N ILE A 131 -3.23 -2.84 0.44
CA ILE A 131 -2.82 -3.09 1.82
C ILE A 131 -1.31 -2.87 1.99
N THR A 132 -0.49 -3.29 1.03
CA THR A 132 0.97 -3.15 1.08
C THR A 132 1.39 -1.68 1.00
N THR A 133 0.79 -0.91 0.09
CA THR A 133 1.07 0.53 -0.07
C THR A 133 0.76 1.30 1.22
N THR A 134 -0.38 1.01 1.84
CA THR A 134 -0.82 1.71 3.06
C THR A 134 -0.11 1.25 4.32
N SER A 135 0.52 0.07 4.32
CA SER A 135 1.22 -0.48 5.49
C SER A 135 2.73 -0.34 5.35
N SER A 136 3.39 -1.31 4.71
CA SER A 136 4.84 -1.43 4.64
C SER A 136 5.48 -0.25 3.91
N MET A 137 4.94 0.16 2.76
CA MET A 137 5.54 1.25 1.98
C MET A 137 5.36 2.60 2.67
N LEU A 138 4.22 2.84 3.33
CA LEU A 138 4.00 4.04 4.12
C LEU A 138 4.96 4.11 5.32
N LEU A 139 5.11 3.02 6.06
CA LEU A 139 6.03 2.98 7.20
C LEU A 139 7.49 3.10 6.76
N ALA A 140 7.86 2.49 5.64
CA ALA A 140 9.18 2.66 5.05
C ALA A 140 9.43 4.13 4.67
N PHE A 141 8.46 4.77 4.02
CA PHE A 141 8.52 6.20 3.68
C PHE A 141 8.67 7.08 4.93
N LEU A 142 7.85 6.86 5.96
CA LEU A 142 7.92 7.61 7.23
C LEU A 142 9.26 7.40 7.92
N THR A 143 9.78 6.17 7.94
CA THR A 143 11.09 5.85 8.51
C THR A 143 12.20 6.60 7.80
N MET A 144 12.16 6.65 6.45
CA MET A 144 13.14 7.41 5.66
C MET A 144 13.03 8.93 5.88
N LEU A 145 11.80 9.45 6.01
CA LEU A 145 11.60 10.86 6.37
C LEU A 145 12.16 11.19 7.75
N LEU A 146 11.85 10.38 8.76
CA LEU A 146 12.35 10.58 10.14
C LEU A 146 13.87 10.49 10.20
N LYS A 147 14.47 9.56 9.45
CA LYS A 147 15.93 9.48 9.29
C LYS A 147 16.51 10.75 8.69
N ASN A 148 15.89 11.27 7.61
CA ASN A 148 16.34 12.50 6.97
C ASN A 148 16.20 13.74 7.88
N LEU A 149 15.26 13.72 8.83
CA LEU A 149 15.10 14.76 9.85
C LEU A 149 16.02 14.57 11.07
N GLY A 150 16.83 13.51 11.12
CA GLY A 150 17.70 13.19 12.26
C GLY A 150 16.95 12.71 13.51
N LEU A 151 15.68 12.32 13.37
CA LEU A 151 14.81 11.93 14.49
C LEU A 151 14.77 10.42 14.76
N SER A 152 15.41 9.60 13.92
CA SER A 152 15.36 8.14 14.04
C SER A 152 16.62 7.46 13.50
N GLU A 153 17.12 6.46 14.24
CA GLU A 153 18.05 5.46 13.73
C GLU A 153 17.28 4.29 13.15
N THR A 154 17.56 3.93 11.89
CA THR A 154 16.86 2.84 11.21
C THR A 154 17.32 1.49 11.75
N VAL A 155 16.61 0.95 12.73
CA VAL A 155 16.81 -0.43 13.22
C VAL A 155 15.99 -1.39 12.36
N PHE A 156 16.66 -2.36 11.75
CA PHE A 156 16.01 -3.40 10.96
C PHE A 156 15.61 -4.55 11.89
N ASP A 157 14.34 -4.57 12.31
CA ASP A 157 13.78 -5.74 12.97
C ASP A 157 13.50 -6.83 11.93
N ILE A 158 14.14 -7.99 12.09
CA ILE A 158 13.94 -9.13 11.21
C ILE A 158 12.48 -9.60 11.34
N THR A 159 11.72 -9.50 10.26
CA THR A 159 10.34 -9.99 10.19
C THR A 159 10.31 -11.50 10.47
N GLN A 160 9.65 -11.91 11.56
CA GLN A 160 9.51 -13.33 11.87
C GLN A 160 8.71 -14.03 10.76
N LYS A 161 9.25 -15.13 10.23
CA LYS A 161 8.48 -16.04 9.38
C LYS A 161 7.48 -16.78 10.27
N THR A 162 6.20 -16.62 10.01
CA THR A 162 5.14 -17.31 10.75
C THR A 162 5.30 -18.82 10.57
N GLN A 163 5.42 -19.56 11.68
CA GLN A 163 5.38 -21.03 11.63
C GLN A 163 3.94 -21.46 11.36
N PHE A 164 3.69 -22.08 10.21
CA PHE A 164 2.40 -22.66 9.89
C PHE A 164 2.21 -23.94 10.72
N THR A 165 1.19 -23.96 11.57
CA THR A 165 0.75 -25.18 12.26
C THR A 165 -0.10 -26.04 11.32
N PHE A 166 -0.07 -27.37 11.45
CA PHE A 166 -0.87 -28.30 10.63
C PHE A 166 -2.38 -27.96 10.58
N ASP A 167 -2.91 -27.30 11.61
CA ASP A 167 -4.30 -26.78 11.68
C ASP A 167 -4.61 -25.60 10.71
N ASP A 168 -3.59 -24.99 10.11
CA ASP A 168 -3.76 -23.86 9.18
C ASP A 168 -4.07 -24.27 7.73
N ASP A 169 -3.93 -25.56 7.40
CA ASP A 169 -4.11 -26.07 6.03
C ASP A 169 -5.57 -25.97 5.56
N HIS A 170 -6.53 -26.12 6.48
CA HIS A 170 -7.96 -25.87 6.21
C HIS A 170 -8.36 -24.38 6.19
N LYS A 171 -7.43 -23.46 6.50
CA LYS A 171 -7.67 -22.01 6.59
C LYS A 171 -6.78 -21.19 5.67
N VAL A 172 -6.15 -21.85 4.69
CA VAL A 172 -5.36 -21.23 3.62
C VAL A 172 -6.16 -20.11 2.95
N GLY A 173 -5.60 -18.90 2.95
CA GLY A 173 -6.20 -17.71 2.33
C GLY A 173 -6.94 -16.76 3.28
N ARG A 174 -6.98 -17.03 4.59
CA ARG A 174 -7.45 -16.04 5.59
C ARG A 174 -6.29 -15.14 6.04
N PHE A 175 -6.54 -13.83 6.03
CA PHE A 175 -5.56 -12.84 6.49
C PHE A 175 -5.33 -12.99 8.00
N VAL A 176 -4.06 -12.99 8.41
CA VAL A 176 -3.63 -13.14 9.81
C VAL A 176 -3.16 -11.79 10.31
N PHE A 177 -3.61 -11.43 11.51
CA PHE A 177 -3.24 -10.20 12.18
C PHE A 177 -2.39 -10.51 13.41
N ASP A 178 -1.36 -9.70 13.61
CA ASP A 178 -0.51 -9.71 14.79
C ASP A 178 -0.37 -8.29 15.35
N LYS A 179 0.48 -8.11 16.38
CA LYS A 179 0.66 -6.83 17.07
C LYS A 179 1.57 -5.83 16.33
N SER A 180 1.97 -6.15 15.10
CA SER A 180 2.86 -5.32 14.28
C SER A 180 2.24 -3.95 13.97
N PRO A 181 3.04 -2.87 13.99
CA PRO A 181 2.56 -1.53 13.65
C PRO A 181 2.08 -1.41 12.20
N ILE A 182 2.43 -2.35 11.30
CA ILE A 182 2.00 -2.36 9.89
C ILE A 182 0.47 -2.36 9.73
N PHE A 183 -0.27 -2.88 10.71
CA PHE A 183 -1.74 -2.92 10.66
C PHE A 183 -2.39 -1.61 11.09
N VAL A 184 -1.67 -0.72 11.78
CA VAL A 184 -2.24 0.55 12.28
C VAL A 184 -2.68 1.46 11.14
N PRO A 185 -1.86 1.76 10.11
CA PRO A 185 -2.29 2.63 9.02
C PRO A 185 -3.51 2.08 8.26
N GLY A 186 -3.50 0.80 7.86
CA GLY A 186 -4.60 0.18 7.12
C GLY A 186 -5.90 0.12 7.93
N THR A 187 -5.81 -0.16 9.23
CA THR A 187 -6.98 -0.14 10.13
C THR A 187 -7.51 1.28 10.30
N SER A 188 -6.63 2.28 10.45
CA SER A 188 -7.03 3.69 10.57
C SER A 188 -7.74 4.17 9.31
N LEU A 189 -7.18 3.85 8.13
CA LEU A 189 -7.79 4.20 6.85
C LEU A 189 -9.19 3.59 6.72
N LEU A 190 -9.34 2.29 6.99
CA LEU A 190 -10.65 1.63 6.99
C LEU A 190 -11.65 2.35 7.92
N LEU A 191 -11.24 2.63 9.16
CA LEU A 191 -12.11 3.29 10.15
C LEU A 191 -12.48 4.73 9.75
N VAL A 192 -11.57 5.47 9.13
CA VAL A 192 -11.85 6.81 8.59
C VAL A 192 -12.94 6.73 7.51
N HIS A 193 -12.84 5.80 6.56
CA HIS A 193 -13.85 5.63 5.51
C HIS A 193 -15.19 5.16 6.06
N LEU A 194 -15.21 4.23 7.03
CA LEU A 194 -16.45 3.81 7.69
C LEU A 194 -17.10 4.97 8.46
N THR A 195 -16.30 5.81 9.12
CA THR A 195 -16.79 7.01 9.82
C THR A 195 -17.38 8.02 8.83
N ALA A 196 -16.70 8.28 7.71
CA ALA A 196 -17.18 9.17 6.67
C ALA A 196 -18.53 8.69 6.09
N LEU A 197 -18.63 7.40 5.74
CA LEU A 197 -19.88 6.81 5.24
C LEU A 197 -21.00 6.86 6.29
N ALA A 198 -20.70 6.61 7.57
CA ALA A 198 -21.67 6.75 8.65
C ALA A 198 -22.17 8.20 8.79
N MET A 199 -21.26 9.18 8.76
CA MET A 199 -21.63 10.60 8.82
C MET A 199 -22.55 11.00 7.68
N TRP A 200 -22.29 10.50 6.47
CA TRP A 200 -23.15 10.72 5.31
C TRP A 200 -24.53 10.06 5.47
N VAL A 201 -24.59 8.79 5.86
CA VAL A 201 -25.86 8.05 6.07
C VAL A 201 -26.75 8.72 7.12
N PHE A 202 -26.15 9.22 8.20
CA PHE A 202 -26.88 9.86 9.30
C PHE A 202 -27.07 11.38 9.12
N GLY A 203 -26.57 11.97 8.02
CA GLY A 203 -26.66 13.41 7.79
C GLY A 203 -25.93 14.26 8.83
N LEU A 204 -24.85 13.75 9.43
CA LEU A 204 -24.04 14.42 10.47
C LEU A 204 -22.97 15.34 9.88
N GLN A 205 -23.04 15.61 8.58
CA GLN A 205 -22.10 16.45 7.86
C GLN A 205 -22.38 17.94 8.13
N PRO A 206 -21.36 18.82 8.10
CA PRO A 206 -21.57 20.26 8.12
C PRO A 206 -22.45 20.75 6.97
N ALA A 207 -23.07 21.92 7.12
CA ALA A 207 -23.69 22.61 5.98
C ALA A 207 -22.65 22.80 4.87
N ALA A 208 -23.06 22.59 3.61
CA ALA A 208 -22.16 22.79 2.49
C ALA A 208 -21.65 24.24 2.51
N ALA A 209 -20.35 24.42 2.26
CA ALA A 209 -19.74 25.74 2.20
C ALA A 209 -20.57 26.66 1.27
N THR A 210 -20.82 27.89 1.70
CA THR A 210 -21.74 28.84 1.06
C THR A 210 -21.54 28.89 -0.46
N GLY A 211 -22.51 28.33 -1.20
CA GLY A 211 -22.54 28.29 -2.67
C GLY A 211 -22.13 26.95 -3.32
N GLY A 212 -21.65 25.97 -2.56
CA GLY A 212 -21.26 24.66 -3.07
C GLY A 212 -22.34 23.58 -2.94
N VAL A 213 -22.48 22.73 -3.96
CA VAL A 213 -23.15 21.43 -3.82
C VAL A 213 -22.19 20.52 -3.03
N GLY A 214 -22.64 19.98 -1.90
CA GLY A 214 -21.86 19.15 -0.98
C GLY A 214 -21.25 17.88 -1.58
N SER A 215 -20.70 16.99 -0.76
CA SER A 215 -20.06 15.75 -1.24
C SER A 215 -21.01 14.94 -2.14
N GLY A 216 -20.54 14.54 -3.32
CA GLY A 216 -21.36 13.89 -4.33
C GLY A 216 -21.31 12.35 -4.30
N LEU A 217 -22.03 11.74 -5.25
CA LEU A 217 -22.04 10.28 -5.43
C LEU A 217 -20.64 9.72 -5.72
N GLY A 218 -19.79 10.49 -6.40
CA GLY A 218 -18.44 10.07 -6.74
C GLY A 218 -17.57 9.82 -5.51
N GLU A 219 -17.57 10.74 -4.54
CA GLU A 219 -16.80 10.60 -3.30
C GLU A 219 -17.27 9.39 -2.47
N ILE A 220 -18.58 9.15 -2.43
CA ILE A 220 -19.19 7.99 -1.76
C ILE A 220 -18.72 6.69 -2.43
N LEU A 221 -18.77 6.62 -3.77
CA LEU A 221 -18.30 5.46 -4.52
C LEU A 221 -16.79 5.23 -4.35
N CYS A 222 -15.97 6.28 -4.32
CA CYS A 222 -14.55 6.18 -4.00
C CYS A 222 -14.33 5.62 -2.59
N SER A 223 -15.06 6.12 -1.60
CA SER A 223 -14.97 5.64 -0.22
C SER A 223 -15.39 4.17 -0.11
N MET A 224 -16.50 3.78 -0.76
CA MET A 224 -16.94 2.39 -0.84
C MET A 224 -15.90 1.49 -1.52
N TRP A 225 -15.25 1.96 -2.59
CA TRP A 225 -14.18 1.23 -3.26
C TRP A 225 -13.00 0.97 -2.33
N VAL A 226 -12.57 1.96 -1.53
CA VAL A 226 -11.52 1.75 -0.52
C VAL A 226 -11.97 0.71 0.51
N VAL A 227 -13.18 0.81 1.06
CA VAL A 227 -13.72 -0.17 2.01
C VAL A 227 -13.71 -1.59 1.43
N LEU A 228 -14.08 -1.77 0.17
CA LEU A 228 -14.03 -3.07 -0.53
C LEU A 228 -12.60 -3.61 -0.66
N ASN A 229 -11.60 -2.74 -0.88
CA ASN A 229 -10.21 -3.16 -0.93
C ASN A 229 -9.72 -3.67 0.44
N PHE A 230 -10.18 -3.05 1.51
CA PHE A 230 -9.87 -3.42 2.89
C PHE A 230 -10.82 -4.47 3.49
N TRP A 231 -11.54 -5.24 2.66
CA TRP A 231 -12.41 -6.33 3.10
C TRP A 231 -11.75 -7.33 4.10
N PRO A 232 -10.47 -7.72 3.96
CA PRO A 232 -9.80 -8.55 4.96
C PRO A 232 -9.74 -7.90 6.35
N PHE A 233 -9.57 -6.58 6.42
CA PHE A 233 -9.55 -5.82 7.67
C PHE A 233 -10.96 -5.70 8.28
N ILE A 234 -12.01 -5.58 7.47
CA ILE A 234 -13.40 -5.65 7.95
C ILE A 234 -13.64 -7.00 8.64
N LYS A 235 -13.26 -8.11 7.99
CA LYS A 235 -13.31 -9.45 8.60
C LYS A 235 -12.45 -9.53 9.86
N GLY A 236 -11.32 -8.84 9.88
CA GLY A 236 -10.43 -8.72 11.03
C GLY A 236 -11.02 -7.99 12.22
N LEU A 237 -11.82 -6.92 12.01
CA LEU A 237 -12.47 -6.19 13.11
C LEU A 237 -13.41 -7.07 13.93
N PHE A 238 -14.06 -8.03 13.28
CA PHE A 238 -14.96 -9.01 13.92
C PHE A 238 -14.32 -10.40 14.10
N GLY A 239 -13.02 -10.52 13.79
CA GLY A 239 -12.27 -11.76 13.88
C GLY A 239 -11.92 -12.11 15.33
N LYS A 240 -11.70 -13.41 15.60
CA LYS A 240 -11.23 -13.92 16.90
C LYS A 240 -9.84 -14.53 16.77
N GLY A 241 -9.04 -14.46 17.84
CA GLY A 241 -7.67 -14.99 17.88
C GLY A 241 -6.78 -14.35 16.83
N LYS A 242 -5.94 -15.15 16.16
CA LYS A 242 -4.98 -14.70 15.13
C LYS A 242 -5.62 -14.11 13.85
N TYR A 243 -6.92 -14.21 13.68
CA TYR A 243 -7.65 -13.63 12.55
C TYR A 243 -8.37 -12.32 12.92
N GLY A 244 -8.30 -11.92 14.18
CA GLY A 244 -8.86 -10.65 14.66
C GLY A 244 -7.78 -9.57 14.74
N ILE A 245 -8.11 -8.34 14.35
CA ILE A 245 -7.22 -7.21 14.55
C ILE A 245 -7.03 -7.00 16.06
N PRO A 246 -5.79 -6.94 16.58
CA PRO A 246 -5.58 -6.76 18.01
C PRO A 246 -6.22 -5.48 18.54
N TRP A 247 -6.75 -5.56 19.76
CA TRP A 247 -7.38 -4.43 20.44
C TRP A 247 -6.47 -3.20 20.54
N SER A 248 -5.17 -3.41 20.76
CA SER A 248 -4.16 -2.34 20.77
C SER A 248 -4.08 -1.59 19.43
N THR A 249 -4.23 -2.29 18.31
CA THR A 249 -4.22 -1.71 16.97
C THR A 249 -5.49 -0.90 16.73
N ILE A 250 -6.66 -1.44 17.11
CA ILE A 250 -7.94 -0.75 17.00
C ILE A 250 -7.93 0.57 17.78
N TRP A 251 -7.45 0.57 19.03
CA TRP A 251 -7.37 1.80 19.84
C TRP A 251 -6.44 2.85 19.25
N LYS A 252 -5.23 2.46 18.82
CA LYS A 252 -4.30 3.38 18.14
C LYS A 252 -4.94 3.98 16.88
N SER A 253 -5.61 3.15 16.09
CA SER A 253 -6.32 3.59 14.89
C SER A 253 -7.51 4.49 15.22
N ALA A 254 -8.27 4.21 16.28
CA ALA A 254 -9.39 5.05 16.71
C ALA A 254 -8.90 6.45 17.14
N VAL A 255 -7.77 6.55 17.85
CA VAL A 255 -7.16 7.84 18.17
C VAL A 255 -6.78 8.61 16.90
N LEU A 256 -6.16 7.94 15.92
CA LEU A 256 -5.81 8.56 14.63
C LEU A 256 -7.06 9.03 13.86
N VAL A 257 -8.15 8.25 13.89
CA VAL A 257 -9.43 8.62 13.26
C VAL A 257 -10.02 9.86 13.94
N LEU A 258 -10.03 9.91 15.28
CA LEU A 258 -10.51 11.06 16.02
C LEU A 258 -9.69 12.31 15.67
N LEU A 259 -8.37 12.21 15.67
CA LEU A 259 -7.48 13.31 15.27
C LEU A 259 -7.79 13.77 13.83
N PHE A 260 -7.93 12.84 12.89
CA PHE A 260 -8.27 13.15 11.51
C PHE A 260 -9.61 13.90 11.41
N VAL A 261 -10.67 13.41 12.05
CA VAL A 261 -11.98 14.07 12.03
C VAL A 261 -11.93 15.48 12.67
N GLN A 262 -11.17 15.66 13.75
CA GLN A 262 -11.00 16.98 14.37
C GLN A 262 -10.24 17.94 13.47
N LEU A 263 -9.14 17.49 12.85
CA LEU A 263 -8.36 18.29 11.92
C LEU A 263 -9.19 18.68 10.69
N SER A 264 -10.00 17.77 10.15
CA SER A 264 -10.89 18.05 9.02
C SER A 264 -11.95 19.10 9.32
N LYS A 265 -12.40 19.20 10.57
CA LYS A 265 -13.35 20.24 11.01
C LYS A 265 -12.67 21.57 11.32
N TRP A 266 -11.38 21.55 11.65
CA TRP A 266 -10.67 22.74 12.10
C TRP A 266 -10.19 23.64 10.98
N THR A 267 -10.06 23.15 9.74
CA THR A 267 -9.66 23.98 8.59
C THR A 267 -10.83 24.81 8.06
N PRO A 268 -10.96 26.11 8.39
CA PRO A 268 -11.89 26.98 7.70
C PRO A 268 -11.25 27.30 6.35
N MET A 269 -11.93 27.00 5.24
CA MET A 269 -11.56 27.62 3.98
C MET A 269 -12.10 29.05 4.03
N ASP A 270 -11.30 29.95 4.61
CA ASP A 270 -11.39 31.40 4.41
C ASP A 270 -10.64 31.78 3.12
#